data_AF-B2UNK6-F1
#
_entry.id   AF-B2UNK6-F1
#
_cell.length_a   1.000
_cell.length_b   1.000
_cell.length_c   1.000
_cell.angle_alpha   90.00
_cell.angle_beta   90.00
_cell.angle_gamma   90.00
#
_symmetry.space_group_name_H-M   'P 1'
#
loop_
_entity.id
_entity.type
_entity.pdbx_description
1 polymer ?
#
loop_
_entity_poly.entity_id
_entity_poly.type
_entity_poly.pdbx_seq_one_letter_code
_entity_poly.pdbx_strand_id
1 'polypeptide(L)'
;MKSIIKCFLSCSSSVALLATFSSVIALPSSAAFPTDSQELKFNKDSDIGELKKLLQQGELVKFYQTAHTHMGQLEWSDIRGGVSPDKLDRLLLIARITSAAPLFGENENTPFEQMTQDFASAGDIRLKGKVMKNLLIISKINLKQKCSAVRKKEVGQLCSIYAATMLKMMKEAYIPDFEGWKKEVMERKTAVWSKEFNARWESFLKERDERVERKKKELSIPFEQRMRRQKTEEERIRDREFGEKDAAFMQEAREKWNKRMNLDVSLSMMDGRNSKIKSFLKDKGGSLLRILLDNYPGKATEVFKYLKLAGYEEGEMMEFIDREMGKNKDTEFLYQSSLGRKFLKEKKE
;
A
#
# COMPACT_ATOMS: atom_id res chain seq x y z
N MET A 1 -18.27 41.09 -22.17
CA MET A 1 -16.88 41.59 -22.03
C MET A 1 -16.55 41.68 -20.54
N LYS A 2 -15.44 41.05 -20.13
CA LYS A 2 -14.73 41.14 -18.83
C LYS A 2 -15.26 40.31 -17.64
N SER A 3 -14.58 39.17 -17.51
CA SER A 3 -14.25 38.38 -16.30
C SER A 3 -13.88 39.24 -15.09
N ILE A 4 -14.16 38.74 -13.87
CA ILE A 4 -13.20 38.71 -12.75
C ILE A 4 -13.56 37.56 -11.79
N ILE A 5 -12.56 36.70 -11.61
CA ILE A 5 -12.39 35.64 -10.62
C ILE A 5 -12.35 36.22 -9.20
N LYS A 6 -13.07 35.63 -8.24
CA LYS A 6 -12.69 35.66 -6.82
C LYS A 6 -13.04 34.34 -6.12
N CYS A 7 -12.01 33.54 -5.87
CA CYS A 7 -11.95 32.55 -4.79
C CYS A 7 -11.89 33.25 -3.42
N PHE A 8 -12.62 32.75 -2.43
CA PHE A 8 -12.32 32.74 -0.98
C PHE A 8 -13.36 31.79 -0.33
N LEU A 9 -13.03 30.55 0.09
CA LEU A 9 -12.46 30.14 1.38
C LEU A 9 -13.22 30.63 2.64
N SER A 10 -13.93 29.70 3.30
CA SER A 10 -14.18 29.51 4.75
C SER A 10 -15.61 28.92 4.91
N CYS A 11 -15.96 27.96 5.75
CA CYS A 11 -15.49 27.44 7.03
C CYS A 11 -15.82 25.93 7.07
N SER A 12 -14.88 25.04 7.41
CA SER A 12 -14.74 24.46 8.76
C SER A 12 -16.05 24.08 9.46
N SER A 13 -16.42 22.80 9.36
CA SER A 13 -17.11 22.07 10.42
C SER A 13 -16.39 20.75 10.66
N SER A 14 -15.75 20.71 11.82
CA SER A 14 -15.02 19.60 12.40
C SER A 14 -15.86 18.34 12.50
N VAL A 15 -15.38 17.24 11.93
CA VAL A 15 -15.74 15.89 12.38
C VAL A 15 -14.44 15.13 12.60
N ALA A 16 -14.10 14.94 13.86
CA ALA A 16 -13.03 14.07 14.28
C ALA A 16 -13.42 12.62 13.94
N LEU A 17 -12.85 12.08 12.85
CA LEU A 17 -12.87 10.64 12.60
C LEU A 17 -11.57 10.05 13.16
N LEU A 18 -11.64 9.62 14.41
CA LEU A 18 -10.70 8.65 14.98
C LEU A 18 -10.94 7.30 14.29
N ALA A 19 -10.27 7.07 13.16
CA ALA A 19 -10.11 5.72 12.63
C ALA A 19 -8.96 5.05 13.39
N THR A 20 -9.28 4.44 14.53
CA THR A 20 -8.42 3.41 15.13
C THR A 20 -8.44 2.20 14.19
N PHE A 21 -7.45 2.11 13.30
CA PHE A 21 -7.20 0.89 12.52
C PHE A 21 -6.62 -0.20 13.44
N SER A 22 -7.44 -0.73 14.35
CA SER A 22 -7.28 -2.09 14.84
C SER A 22 -7.85 -3.02 13.78
N SER A 23 -7.14 -3.16 12.68
CA SER A 23 -7.41 -4.22 11.73
C SER A 23 -6.86 -5.51 12.33
N VAL A 24 -7.66 -6.16 13.17
CA VAL A 24 -7.68 -7.62 13.14
C VAL A 24 -8.11 -7.94 11.72
N ILE A 25 -7.15 -8.21 10.84
CA ILE A 25 -7.41 -8.76 9.52
C ILE A 25 -7.97 -10.14 9.82
N ALA A 26 -9.30 -10.20 10.02
CA ALA A 26 -10.02 -11.41 9.72
C ALA A 26 -9.63 -11.73 8.29
N LEU A 27 -8.92 -12.86 8.09
CA LEU A 27 -8.70 -13.41 6.76
C LEU A 27 -10.01 -13.26 6.00
N PRO A 28 -10.01 -12.72 4.76
CA PRO A 28 -11.24 -12.68 3.99
C PRO A 28 -11.80 -14.09 3.99
N SER A 29 -12.92 -14.25 4.71
CA SER A 29 -13.68 -15.48 4.80
C SER A 29 -13.88 -15.99 3.39
N SER A 30 -13.80 -17.31 3.21
CA SER A 30 -13.71 -18.05 1.95
C SER A 30 -14.95 -17.93 1.04
N ALA A 31 -15.59 -16.77 0.99
CA ALA A 31 -16.82 -16.54 0.27
C ALA A 31 -16.53 -16.39 -1.23
N ALA A 32 -16.90 -17.45 -1.95
CA ALA A 32 -17.22 -17.51 -3.37
C ALA A 32 -16.04 -17.47 -4.37
N PHE A 33 -15.15 -18.46 -4.29
CA PHE A 33 -14.32 -18.87 -5.44
C PHE A 33 -14.72 -20.29 -5.86
N PRO A 34 -14.94 -20.58 -7.16
CA PRO A 34 -15.29 -21.93 -7.60
C PRO A 34 -14.14 -22.86 -7.23
N THR A 35 -14.42 -23.78 -6.30
CA THR A 35 -13.48 -24.74 -5.74
C THR A 35 -14.04 -26.10 -6.04
N ASP A 36 -13.23 -26.98 -6.64
CA ASP A 36 -13.04 -28.35 -6.15
C ASP A 36 -12.07 -29.12 -7.05
N SER A 37 -12.20 -29.04 -8.39
CA SER A 37 -11.47 -29.92 -9.31
C SER A 37 -9.95 -29.72 -9.34
N GLN A 38 -9.47 -28.46 -9.47
CA GLN A 38 -8.04 -28.16 -9.51
C GLN A 38 -7.37 -28.43 -8.15
N GLU A 39 -8.04 -28.09 -7.06
CA GLU A 39 -7.51 -28.32 -5.71
C GLU A 39 -7.41 -29.81 -5.40
N LEU A 40 -8.42 -30.61 -5.74
CA LEU A 40 -8.39 -32.07 -5.61
C LEU A 40 -7.21 -32.68 -6.38
N LYS A 41 -6.98 -32.21 -7.61
CA LYS A 41 -5.92 -32.72 -8.49
C LYS A 41 -4.51 -32.40 -7.97
N PHE A 42 -4.29 -31.20 -7.45
CA PHE A 42 -2.98 -30.75 -6.97
C PHE A 42 -2.82 -30.82 -5.44
N ASN A 43 -3.71 -31.53 -4.73
CA ASN A 43 -3.64 -31.66 -3.27
C ASN A 43 -2.31 -32.27 -2.78
N LYS A 44 -1.64 -33.08 -3.61
CA LYS A 44 -0.34 -33.69 -3.32
C LYS A 44 0.86 -32.93 -3.87
N ASP A 45 0.65 -31.79 -4.54
CA ASP A 45 1.76 -30.95 -5.04
C ASP A 45 2.44 -30.27 -3.84
N SER A 46 3.70 -30.64 -3.58
CA SER A 46 4.46 -30.18 -2.41
C SER A 46 4.57 -28.66 -2.36
N ASP A 47 4.79 -28.02 -3.51
CA ASP A 47 5.00 -26.58 -3.61
C ASP A 47 3.70 -25.82 -3.28
N ILE A 48 2.57 -26.30 -3.80
CA ILE A 48 1.25 -25.73 -3.50
C ILE A 48 0.91 -25.92 -2.02
N GLY A 49 1.21 -27.10 -1.46
CA GLY A 49 1.03 -27.39 -0.04
C GLY A 49 1.84 -26.45 0.85
N GLU A 50 3.10 -26.20 0.49
CA GLU A 50 3.98 -25.26 1.19
C GLU A 50 3.42 -23.84 1.15
N LEU A 51 3.03 -23.35 -0.04
CA LEU A 51 2.46 -22.01 -0.20
C LEU A 51 1.20 -21.81 0.65
N LYS A 52 0.30 -22.80 0.68
CA LYS A 52 -0.90 -22.76 1.52
C LYS A 52 -0.54 -22.70 3.00
N LYS A 53 0.42 -23.53 3.44
CA LYS A 53 0.88 -23.56 4.83
C LYS A 53 1.49 -22.23 5.26
N LEU A 54 2.40 -21.66 4.44
CA LEU A 54 3.02 -20.36 4.72
C LEU A 54 1.96 -19.25 4.84
N LEU A 55 0.96 -19.24 3.95
CA LEU A 55 -0.12 -18.26 4.00
C LEU A 55 -0.99 -18.42 5.26
N GLN A 56 -1.34 -19.66 5.63
CA GLN A 56 -2.11 -19.96 6.85
C GLN A 56 -1.36 -19.57 8.13
N GLN A 57 -0.03 -19.70 8.13
CA GLN A 57 0.83 -19.33 9.25
C GLN A 57 1.10 -17.82 9.34
N GLY A 58 0.68 -17.03 8.34
CA GLY A 58 0.99 -15.59 8.28
C GLY A 58 2.45 -15.28 7.95
N GLU A 59 3.21 -16.26 7.47
CA GLU A 59 4.63 -16.14 7.10
C GLU A 59 4.76 -15.49 5.71
N LEU A 60 4.25 -14.25 5.57
CA LEU A 60 4.07 -13.59 4.27
C LEU A 60 5.37 -13.36 3.52
N VAL A 61 6.46 -13.04 4.22
CA VAL A 61 7.79 -12.83 3.59
C VAL A 61 8.22 -14.11 2.86
N LYS A 62 8.24 -15.24 3.58
CA LYS A 62 8.57 -16.54 3.01
C LYS A 62 7.59 -16.92 1.91
N PHE A 63 6.28 -16.71 2.15
CA PHE A 63 5.26 -16.97 1.15
C PHE A 63 5.55 -16.25 -0.17
N TYR A 64 5.84 -14.95 -0.15
CA TYR A 64 6.09 -14.18 -1.36
C TYR A 64 7.40 -14.57 -2.06
N GLN A 65 8.44 -14.88 -1.29
CA GLN A 65 9.70 -15.38 -1.84
C GLN A 65 9.53 -16.75 -2.52
N THR A 66 8.88 -17.70 -1.84
CA THR A 66 8.57 -19.03 -2.37
C THR A 66 7.61 -18.94 -3.57
N ALA A 67 6.55 -18.14 -3.48
CA ALA A 67 5.63 -17.97 -4.61
C ALA A 67 6.33 -17.37 -5.83
N HIS A 68 7.30 -16.47 -5.64
CA HIS A 68 8.06 -15.89 -6.73
C HIS A 68 8.90 -16.92 -7.50
N THR A 69 9.45 -17.93 -6.82
CA THR A 69 10.23 -19.01 -7.46
C THR A 69 9.34 -19.99 -8.22
N HIS A 70 8.19 -20.37 -7.65
CA HIS A 70 7.25 -21.30 -8.31
C HIS A 70 6.39 -20.64 -9.39
N MET A 71 6.33 -19.31 -9.38
CA MET A 71 5.66 -18.55 -10.43
C MET A 71 6.53 -18.55 -11.70
N GLY A 72 6.55 -19.70 -12.38
CA GLY A 72 7.27 -19.92 -13.63
C GLY A 72 6.85 -18.93 -14.71
N GLN A 73 7.79 -18.61 -15.60
CA GLN A 73 7.47 -17.83 -16.79
C GLN A 73 6.68 -18.73 -17.75
N LEU A 74 5.64 -18.16 -18.38
CA LEU A 74 5.10 -18.78 -19.59
C LEU A 74 6.16 -18.59 -20.68
N GLU A 75 6.66 -19.71 -21.19
CA GLU A 75 7.71 -19.74 -22.19
C GLU A 75 7.17 -19.30 -23.55
N TRP A 76 8.07 -18.87 -24.43
CA TRP A 76 7.68 -18.52 -25.81
C TRP A 76 7.03 -19.69 -26.55
N SER A 77 7.43 -20.92 -26.19
CA SER A 77 6.81 -22.17 -26.69
C SER A 77 5.36 -22.31 -26.22
N ASP A 78 5.04 -22.00 -24.96
CA ASP A 78 3.68 -22.04 -24.43
C ASP A 78 2.76 -21.05 -25.18
N ILE A 79 3.27 -19.85 -25.48
CA ILE A 79 2.53 -18.78 -26.15
C ILE A 79 2.18 -19.16 -27.60
N ARG A 80 3.05 -19.91 -28.28
CA ARG A 80 2.84 -20.38 -29.67
C ARG A 80 2.05 -21.69 -29.75
N GLY A 81 2.41 -22.68 -28.93
CA GLY A 81 1.95 -24.05 -29.01
C GLY A 81 0.78 -24.41 -28.10
N GLY A 82 0.43 -23.53 -27.16
CA GLY A 82 -0.54 -23.79 -26.11
C GLY A 82 0.12 -24.32 -24.83
N VAL A 83 -0.63 -24.29 -23.72
CA VAL A 83 -0.17 -24.74 -22.40
C VAL A 83 -0.79 -26.09 -22.09
N SER A 84 -0.02 -27.04 -21.54
CA SER A 84 -0.59 -28.31 -21.12
C SER A 84 -1.67 -28.10 -20.05
N PRO A 85 -2.75 -28.90 -20.04
CA PRO A 85 -3.79 -28.84 -19.01
C PRO A 85 -3.27 -28.73 -17.58
N ASP A 86 -2.28 -29.55 -17.22
CA ASP A 86 -1.74 -29.61 -15.86
C ASP A 86 -0.95 -28.37 -15.51
N LYS A 87 -0.13 -27.87 -16.44
CA LYS A 87 0.62 -26.62 -16.25
C LYS A 87 -0.34 -25.45 -16.10
N LEU A 88 -1.40 -25.39 -16.90
CA LEU A 88 -2.43 -24.34 -16.81
C LEU A 88 -3.14 -24.36 -15.45
N ASP A 89 -3.62 -25.54 -15.03
CA ASP A 89 -4.34 -25.69 -13.77
C ASP A 89 -3.45 -25.30 -12.57
N ARG A 90 -2.17 -25.71 -12.60
CA ARG A 90 -1.18 -25.34 -11.57
C ARG A 90 -0.93 -23.82 -11.51
N LEU A 91 -0.78 -23.16 -12.66
CA LEU A 91 -0.58 -21.71 -12.72
C LEU A 91 -1.80 -20.95 -12.21
N LEU A 92 -3.01 -21.41 -12.54
CA LEU A 92 -4.26 -20.83 -12.02
C LEU A 92 -4.40 -21.00 -10.51
N LEU A 93 -3.94 -22.13 -9.96
CA LEU A 93 -3.94 -22.36 -8.52
C LEU A 93 -2.94 -21.46 -7.78
N ILE A 94 -1.73 -21.28 -8.31
CA ILE A 94 -0.76 -20.30 -7.76
C ILE A 94 -1.33 -18.88 -7.85
N ALA A 95 -1.97 -18.54 -8.99
CA ALA A 95 -2.60 -17.23 -9.16
C ALA A 95 -3.74 -17.01 -8.17
N ARG A 96 -4.55 -18.03 -7.88
CA ARG A 96 -5.59 -17.99 -6.84
C ARG A 96 -4.99 -17.63 -5.48
N ILE A 97 -4.04 -18.44 -5.01
CA ILE A 97 -3.41 -18.27 -3.69
C ILE A 97 -2.75 -16.89 -3.60
N THR A 98 -2.03 -16.49 -4.64
CA THR A 98 -1.36 -15.17 -4.70
C THR A 98 -2.34 -14.01 -4.76
N SER A 99 -3.47 -14.15 -5.46
CA SER A 99 -4.49 -13.11 -5.54
C SER A 99 -5.18 -12.87 -4.19
N ALA A 100 -5.40 -13.95 -3.42
CA ALA A 100 -6.00 -13.91 -2.09
C ALA A 100 -5.03 -13.47 -0.98
N ALA A 101 -3.72 -13.71 -1.14
CA ALA A 101 -2.73 -13.33 -0.14
C ALA A 101 -2.71 -11.81 0.10
N PRO A 102 -2.72 -11.33 1.36
CA PRO A 102 -2.73 -9.91 1.68
C PRO A 102 -1.38 -9.24 1.39
N LEU A 103 -1.39 -7.97 1.02
CA LEU A 103 -0.17 -7.17 0.97
C LEU A 103 0.51 -7.12 2.35
N PHE A 104 1.80 -6.82 2.36
CA PHE A 104 2.52 -6.53 3.59
C PHE A 104 1.84 -5.37 4.36
N GLY A 105 1.61 -5.58 5.65
CA GLY A 105 0.70 -4.78 6.49
C GLY A 105 1.37 -3.66 7.30
N GLU A 106 2.66 -3.42 7.10
CA GLU A 106 3.41 -2.38 7.80
C GLU A 106 2.88 -0.99 7.45
N ASN A 107 2.76 -0.15 8.47
CA ASN A 107 2.13 1.17 8.40
C ASN A 107 2.91 2.21 9.23
N GLU A 108 2.35 3.41 9.40
CA GLU A 108 3.03 4.49 10.11
C GLU A 108 3.29 4.19 11.58
N ASN A 109 2.63 3.19 12.16
CA ASN A 109 2.78 2.76 13.55
C ASN A 109 3.70 1.55 13.70
N THR A 110 4.14 0.93 12.61
CA THR A 110 5.10 -0.17 12.65
C THR A 110 6.47 0.36 13.12
N PRO A 111 7.08 -0.26 14.15
CA PRO A 111 8.44 0.07 14.55
C PRO A 111 9.41 -0.05 13.37
N PHE A 112 10.34 0.89 13.27
CA PHE A 112 11.29 0.95 12.16
C PHE A 112 12.12 -0.35 12.06
N GLU A 113 12.49 -0.93 13.19
CA GLU A 113 13.25 -2.18 13.30
C GLU A 113 12.48 -3.40 12.74
N GLN A 114 11.15 -3.30 12.63
CA GLN A 114 10.29 -4.32 12.05
C GLN A 114 10.01 -4.10 10.57
N MET A 115 10.42 -2.95 9.99
CA MET A 115 10.27 -2.70 8.56
C MET A 115 11.28 -3.52 7.78
N THR A 116 10.79 -4.55 7.09
CA THR A 116 11.63 -5.52 6.38
C THR A 116 12.13 -4.96 5.04
N GLN A 117 13.24 -5.51 4.56
CA GLN A 117 13.72 -5.23 3.20
C GLN A 117 12.69 -5.69 2.14
N ASP A 118 11.95 -6.77 2.40
CA ASP A 118 10.89 -7.26 1.53
C ASP A 118 9.74 -6.24 1.40
N PHE A 119 9.34 -5.61 2.52
CA PHE A 119 8.39 -4.51 2.52
C PHE A 119 8.87 -3.36 1.62
N ALA A 120 10.09 -2.86 1.87
CA ALA A 120 10.68 -1.75 1.11
C ALA A 120 10.83 -2.06 -0.38
N SER A 121 11.18 -3.31 -0.73
CA SER A 121 11.34 -3.74 -2.13
C SER A 121 10.00 -3.90 -2.88
N ALA A 122 8.88 -3.93 -2.16
CA ALA A 122 7.54 -4.17 -2.67
C ALA A 122 7.40 -5.53 -3.38
N GLY A 123 8.01 -6.58 -2.82
CA GLY A 123 8.01 -7.93 -3.40
C GLY A 123 6.62 -8.51 -3.64
N ASP A 124 5.71 -8.29 -2.70
CA ASP A 124 4.29 -8.63 -2.76
C ASP A 124 3.57 -7.99 -3.96
N ILE A 125 3.76 -6.68 -4.15
CA ILE A 125 3.16 -5.91 -5.26
C ILE A 125 3.74 -6.36 -6.61
N ARG A 126 5.06 -6.57 -6.67
CA ARG A 126 5.75 -7.05 -7.89
C ARG A 126 5.26 -8.43 -8.30
N LEU A 127 5.13 -9.36 -7.36
CA LEU A 127 4.65 -10.70 -7.64
C LEU A 127 3.23 -10.67 -8.20
N LYS A 128 2.31 -9.93 -7.55
CA LYS A 128 0.94 -9.74 -8.06
C LYS A 128 0.94 -9.16 -9.48
N GLY A 129 1.89 -8.26 -9.79
CA GLY A 129 2.06 -7.70 -11.13
C GLY A 129 2.47 -8.74 -12.17
N LYS A 130 3.33 -9.69 -11.78
CA LYS A 130 3.73 -10.85 -12.60
C LYS A 130 2.55 -11.80 -12.81
N VAL A 131 1.78 -12.10 -11.76
CA VAL A 131 0.57 -12.93 -11.84
C VAL A 131 -0.44 -12.32 -12.81
N MET A 132 -0.71 -11.00 -12.70
CA MET A 132 -1.60 -10.30 -13.61
C MET A 132 -1.17 -10.46 -15.08
N LYS A 133 0.13 -10.33 -15.37
CA LYS A 133 0.67 -10.53 -16.73
C LYS A 133 0.43 -11.97 -17.20
N ASN A 134 0.63 -12.96 -16.34
CA ASN A 134 0.37 -14.36 -16.67
C ASN A 134 -1.12 -14.61 -16.93
N LEU A 135 -2.02 -14.04 -16.14
CA LEU A 135 -3.48 -14.16 -16.36
C LEU A 135 -3.90 -13.59 -17.72
N LEU A 136 -3.32 -12.45 -18.13
CA LEU A 136 -3.56 -11.87 -19.45
C LEU A 136 -3.09 -12.82 -20.57
N ILE A 137 -1.91 -13.42 -20.44
CA ILE A 137 -1.38 -14.36 -21.43
C ILE A 137 -2.24 -15.63 -21.48
N ILE A 138 -2.60 -16.19 -20.31
CA ILE A 138 -3.47 -17.36 -20.19
C ILE A 138 -4.81 -17.11 -20.87
N SER A 139 -5.42 -15.94 -20.63
CA SER A 139 -6.67 -15.53 -21.28
C SER A 139 -6.56 -15.61 -22.82
N LYS A 140 -5.47 -15.10 -23.39
CA LYS A 140 -5.24 -15.15 -24.84
C LYS A 140 -4.99 -16.56 -25.37
N ILE A 141 -4.24 -17.39 -24.63
CA ILE A 141 -3.98 -18.78 -25.01
C ILE A 141 -5.27 -19.60 -24.96
N ASN A 142 -6.09 -19.41 -23.91
CA ASN A 142 -7.36 -20.10 -23.70
C ASN A 142 -8.33 -19.94 -24.89
N LEU A 143 -8.32 -18.76 -25.55
CA LEU A 143 -9.10 -18.54 -26.77
C LEU A 143 -8.67 -19.45 -27.93
N LYS A 144 -7.35 -19.61 -28.13
CA LYS A 144 -6.76 -20.37 -29.24
C LYS A 144 -6.70 -21.87 -29.00
N GLN A 145 -6.62 -22.28 -27.74
CA GLN A 145 -6.43 -23.68 -27.36
C GLN A 145 -7.65 -24.53 -27.75
N LYS A 146 -7.40 -25.77 -28.20
CA LYS A 146 -8.43 -26.77 -28.45
C LYS A 146 -8.86 -27.40 -27.12
N CYS A 147 -9.89 -26.84 -26.49
CA CYS A 147 -10.52 -27.37 -25.28
C CYS A 147 -12.04 -27.12 -25.31
N SER A 148 -12.77 -27.79 -24.41
CA SER A 148 -14.22 -27.67 -24.35
C SER A 148 -14.66 -26.24 -24.02
N ALA A 149 -15.84 -25.84 -24.53
CA ALA A 149 -16.42 -24.52 -24.25
C ALA A 149 -16.59 -24.27 -22.74
N VAL A 150 -16.94 -25.31 -21.98
CA VAL A 150 -17.04 -25.26 -20.52
C VAL A 150 -15.70 -24.89 -19.89
N ARG A 151 -14.61 -25.55 -20.29
CA ARG A 151 -13.27 -25.25 -19.77
C ARG A 151 -12.82 -23.84 -20.14
N LYS A 152 -13.09 -23.39 -21.37
CA LYS A 152 -12.77 -22.01 -21.79
C LYS A 152 -13.47 -20.99 -20.90
N LYS A 153 -14.76 -21.20 -20.62
CA LYS A 153 -15.56 -20.33 -19.75
C LYS A 153 -15.02 -20.31 -18.32
N GLU A 154 -14.68 -21.47 -17.77
CA GLU A 154 -14.12 -21.61 -16.42
C GLU A 154 -12.79 -20.87 -16.30
N VAL A 155 -11.83 -21.12 -17.20
CA VAL A 155 -10.52 -20.43 -17.20
C VAL A 155 -10.69 -18.92 -17.32
N GLY A 156 -11.57 -18.45 -18.22
CA GLY A 156 -11.85 -17.02 -18.38
C GLY A 156 -12.43 -16.37 -17.12
N GLN A 157 -13.33 -17.09 -16.44
CA GLN A 157 -13.90 -16.66 -15.17
C GLN A 157 -12.83 -16.58 -14.06
N LEU A 158 -11.99 -17.60 -13.93
CA LEU A 158 -10.90 -17.60 -12.95
C LEU A 158 -9.92 -16.44 -13.19
N CYS A 159 -9.49 -16.23 -14.44
CA CYS A 159 -8.63 -15.09 -14.79
C CYS A 159 -9.26 -13.75 -14.42
N SER A 160 -10.55 -13.58 -14.69
CA SER A 160 -11.28 -12.34 -14.43
C SER A 160 -11.41 -12.07 -12.93
N ILE A 161 -11.76 -13.10 -12.15
CA ILE A 161 -11.89 -13.02 -10.69
C ILE A 161 -10.55 -12.68 -10.04
N TYR A 162 -9.48 -13.40 -10.39
CA TYR A 162 -8.17 -13.20 -9.76
C TYR A 162 -7.56 -11.84 -10.13
N ALA A 163 -7.72 -11.40 -11.39
CA ALA A 163 -7.30 -10.07 -11.82
C ALA A 163 -8.07 -8.96 -11.09
N ALA A 164 -9.40 -9.08 -11.02
CA ALA A 164 -10.24 -8.11 -10.32
C ALA A 164 -9.89 -8.03 -8.83
N THR A 165 -9.69 -9.17 -8.17
CA THR A 165 -9.33 -9.24 -6.75
C THR A 165 -8.01 -8.50 -6.46
N MET A 166 -6.99 -8.70 -7.30
CA MET A 166 -5.72 -7.99 -7.13
C MET A 166 -5.86 -6.48 -7.37
N LEU A 167 -6.63 -6.05 -8.37
CA LEU A 167 -6.85 -4.62 -8.61
C LEU A 167 -7.62 -3.97 -7.46
N LYS A 168 -8.64 -4.63 -6.93
CA LYS A 168 -9.38 -4.15 -5.76
C LYS A 168 -8.44 -3.93 -4.57
N MET A 169 -7.62 -4.94 -4.25
CA MET A 169 -6.64 -4.85 -3.17
C MET A 169 -5.65 -3.68 -3.35
N MET A 170 -5.23 -3.41 -4.60
CA MET A 170 -4.37 -2.27 -4.90
C MET A 170 -5.11 -0.94 -4.78
N LYS A 171 -6.39 -0.85 -5.18
CA LYS A 171 -7.20 0.36 -4.99
C LYS A 171 -7.39 0.66 -3.51
N GLU A 172 -7.68 -0.35 -2.70
CA GLU A 172 -7.90 -0.21 -1.25
C GLU A 172 -6.64 0.20 -0.49
N ALA A 173 -5.46 -0.24 -0.95
CA ALA A 173 -4.17 0.12 -0.36
C ALA A 173 -3.59 1.44 -0.88
N TYR A 174 -4.16 2.03 -1.94
CA TYR A 174 -3.63 3.24 -2.55
C TYR A 174 -4.00 4.49 -1.76
N ILE A 175 -3.03 5.37 -1.52
CA ILE A 175 -3.21 6.69 -0.91
C ILE A 175 -3.03 7.74 -2.03
N PRO A 176 -4.12 8.39 -2.51
CA PRO A 176 -4.05 9.34 -3.63
C PRO A 176 -3.16 10.56 -3.37
N ASP A 177 -3.35 11.22 -2.23
CA ASP A 177 -2.52 12.35 -1.77
C ASP A 177 -1.56 11.90 -0.67
N PHE A 178 -0.56 11.11 -1.08
CA PHE A 178 0.42 10.58 -0.15
C PHE A 178 1.25 11.67 0.51
N GLU A 179 1.60 12.74 -0.21
CA GLU A 179 2.43 13.81 0.33
C GLU A 179 1.69 14.61 1.41
N GLY A 180 0.40 14.94 1.16
CA GLY A 180 -0.47 15.55 2.16
C GLY A 180 -0.62 14.66 3.39
N TRP A 181 -0.92 13.37 3.19
CA TRP A 181 -1.02 12.38 4.26
C TRP A 181 0.29 12.23 5.06
N LYS A 182 1.44 12.14 4.38
CA LYS A 182 2.78 12.05 4.99
C LYS A 182 3.05 13.25 5.91
N LYS A 183 2.76 14.46 5.42
CA LYS A 183 2.93 15.69 6.18
C LYS A 183 2.07 15.70 7.45
N GLU A 184 0.78 15.35 7.32
CA GLU A 184 -0.13 15.27 8.46
C GLU A 184 0.35 14.26 9.51
N VAL A 185 0.78 13.08 9.09
CA VAL A 185 1.30 12.04 9.99
C VAL A 185 2.55 12.52 10.73
N MET A 186 3.49 13.15 10.02
CA MET A 186 4.71 13.71 10.60
C MET A 186 4.39 14.79 11.64
N GLU A 187 3.55 15.76 11.29
CA GLU A 187 3.16 16.84 12.18
C GLU A 187 2.47 16.31 13.43
N ARG A 188 1.48 15.43 13.25
CA ARG A 188 0.73 14.82 14.37
C ARG A 188 1.65 14.07 15.33
N LYS A 189 2.51 13.17 14.84
CA LYS A 189 3.40 12.36 15.71
C LYS A 189 4.48 13.21 16.38
N THR A 190 5.10 14.12 15.64
CA THR A 190 6.14 15.01 16.21
C THR A 190 5.58 15.99 17.22
N ALA A 191 4.32 16.43 17.07
CA ALA A 191 3.63 17.24 18.06
C ALA A 191 3.41 16.48 19.37
N VAL A 192 2.96 15.23 19.31
CA VAL A 192 2.80 14.38 20.52
C VAL A 192 4.13 14.21 21.25
N TRP A 193 5.18 13.77 20.55
CA TRP A 193 6.49 13.61 21.17
C TRP A 193 7.08 14.91 21.70
N SER A 194 6.78 16.04 21.06
CA SER A 194 7.23 17.35 21.54
C SER A 194 6.50 17.80 22.78
N LYS A 195 5.19 17.55 22.86
CA LYS A 195 4.39 17.84 24.04
C LYS A 195 4.87 17.02 25.23
N GLU A 196 5.07 15.71 25.04
CA GLU A 196 5.58 14.80 26.09
C GLU A 196 6.96 15.20 26.57
N PHE A 197 7.89 15.46 25.64
CA PHE A 197 9.25 15.88 25.95
C PHE A 197 9.28 17.21 26.71
N ASN A 198 8.55 18.22 26.24
CA ASN A 198 8.53 19.54 26.86
C ASN A 198 7.89 19.48 28.26
N ALA A 199 6.82 18.71 28.44
CA ALA A 199 6.20 18.53 29.75
C ALA A 199 7.15 17.88 30.76
N ARG A 200 7.94 16.89 30.32
CA ARG A 200 8.91 16.19 31.17
C ARG A 200 10.08 17.09 31.60
N TRP A 201 10.53 17.96 30.71
CA TRP A 201 11.74 18.78 30.92
C TRP A 201 11.46 20.26 31.20
N GLU A 202 10.20 20.66 31.40
CA GLU A 202 9.81 22.07 31.55
C GLU A 202 10.57 22.75 32.71
N SER A 203 10.63 22.10 33.88
CA SER A 203 11.30 22.65 35.06
C SER A 203 12.82 22.75 34.86
N PHE A 204 13.43 21.72 34.26
CA PHE A 204 14.85 21.69 33.94
C PHE A 204 15.24 22.77 32.91
N LEU A 205 14.41 23.00 31.89
CA LEU A 205 14.65 24.04 30.90
C LEU A 205 14.66 25.43 31.55
N LYS A 206 13.72 25.70 32.46
CA LYS A 206 13.72 26.94 33.27
C LYS A 206 15.00 27.07 34.10
N GLU A 207 15.41 26.02 34.81
CA GLU A 207 16.66 26.03 35.59
C GLU A 207 17.89 26.26 34.68
N ARG A 208 17.91 25.65 33.49
CA ARG A 208 18.99 25.80 32.52
C ARG A 208 19.10 27.23 32.02
N ASP A 209 17.99 27.87 31.65
CA ASP A 209 17.97 29.25 31.18
C ASP A 209 18.42 30.22 32.28
N GLU A 210 17.96 30.01 33.52
CA GLU A 210 18.42 30.78 34.68
C GLU A 210 19.93 30.61 34.93
N ARG A 211 20.47 29.39 34.77
CA ARG A 211 21.92 29.14 34.88
C ARG A 211 22.70 29.80 33.75
N VAL A 212 22.17 29.84 32.53
CA VAL A 212 22.80 30.55 31.40
C VAL A 212 22.87 32.04 31.68
N GLU A 213 21.78 32.65 32.14
CA GLU A 213 21.76 34.08 32.50
C GLU A 213 22.66 34.39 33.69
N ARG A 214 22.71 33.52 34.72
CA ARG A 214 23.68 33.65 35.82
C ARG A 214 25.12 33.59 35.31
N LYS A 215 25.46 32.64 34.45
CA LYS A 215 26.80 32.54 33.85
C LYS A 215 27.14 33.80 33.03
N LYS A 216 26.20 34.35 32.26
CA LYS A 216 26.40 35.61 31.52
C LYS A 216 26.71 36.78 32.47
N LYS A 217 25.95 36.92 33.56
CA LYS A 217 26.20 37.95 34.59
C LYS A 217 27.55 37.76 35.28
N GLU A 218 27.92 36.52 35.62
CA GLU A 218 29.25 36.20 36.15
C GLU A 218 30.36 36.51 35.14
N LEU A 219 30.09 36.33 33.84
CA LEU A 219 30.99 36.69 32.75
C LEU A 219 31.26 38.20 32.65
N SER A 220 30.34 39.04 33.11
CA SER A 220 30.51 40.49 33.19
C SER A 220 31.39 40.95 34.37
N ILE A 221 31.69 40.09 35.34
CA ILE A 221 32.57 40.41 36.47
C ILE A 221 34.05 40.36 36.02
N PRO A 222 34.92 41.30 36.45
CA PRO A 222 36.35 41.27 36.14
C PRO A 222 37.02 39.93 36.43
N PHE A 223 37.88 39.48 35.51
CA PHE A 223 38.51 38.15 35.55
C PHE A 223 39.23 37.87 36.87
N GLU A 224 39.99 38.83 37.40
CA GLU A 224 40.73 38.69 38.66
C GLU A 224 39.82 38.44 39.87
N GLN A 225 38.65 39.07 39.92
CA GLN A 225 37.68 38.86 40.98
C GLN A 225 37.05 37.47 40.89
N ARG A 226 36.87 36.95 39.68
CA ARG A 226 36.33 35.61 39.43
C ARG A 226 37.30 34.50 39.87
N MET A 227 38.59 34.69 39.63
CA MET A 227 39.65 33.75 40.02
C MET A 227 39.81 33.61 41.54
N ARG A 228 39.44 34.64 42.31
CA ARG A 228 39.50 34.63 43.78
C ARG A 228 38.28 33.97 44.44
N ARG A 229 37.20 33.71 43.70
CA ARG A 229 35.99 33.08 44.25
C ARG A 229 36.15 31.56 44.32
N GLN A 230 36.08 31.02 45.53
CA GLN A 230 35.97 29.58 45.74
C GLN A 230 34.49 29.15 45.75
N LYS A 231 34.18 28.05 45.06
CA LYS A 231 32.85 27.45 45.13
C LYS A 231 32.68 26.69 46.44
N THR A 232 31.50 26.81 47.04
CA THR A 232 31.10 25.98 48.19
C THR A 232 30.87 24.53 47.75
N GLU A 233 30.97 23.58 48.69
CA GLU A 233 30.71 22.17 48.38
C GLU A 233 29.26 21.94 47.90
N GLU A 234 28.30 22.68 48.45
CA GLU A 234 26.91 22.64 47.98
C GLU A 234 26.75 23.13 46.54
N GLU A 235 27.48 24.18 46.15
CA GLU A 235 27.51 24.64 44.75
C GLU A 235 28.09 23.55 43.83
N ARG A 236 29.10 22.80 44.29
CA ARG A 236 29.68 21.69 43.54
C ARG A 236 28.71 20.52 43.37
N ILE A 237 27.97 20.16 44.43
CA ILE A 237 26.95 19.10 44.37
C ILE A 237 25.82 19.50 43.40
N ARG A 238 25.30 20.73 43.51
CA ARG A 238 24.26 21.25 42.60
C ARG A 238 24.73 21.33 41.15
N ASP A 239 26.02 21.57 40.91
CA ASP A 239 26.59 21.55 39.56
C ASP A 239 26.71 20.13 39.00
N ARG A 240 27.05 19.15 39.85
CA ARG A 240 27.10 17.73 39.45
C ARG A 240 25.70 17.20 39.11
N GLU A 241 24.73 17.38 39.99
CA GLU A 241 23.34 16.94 39.77
C GLU A 241 22.75 17.59 38.51
N PHE A 242 23.06 18.87 38.28
CA PHE A 242 22.64 19.55 37.06
C PHE A 242 23.29 18.94 35.81
N GLY A 243 24.59 18.61 35.88
CA GLY A 243 25.29 17.94 34.78
C GLY A 243 24.69 16.58 34.44
N GLU A 244 24.27 15.80 35.45
CA GLU A 244 23.58 14.53 35.24
C GLU A 244 22.20 14.71 34.58
N LYS A 245 21.42 15.71 35.03
CA LYS A 245 20.15 16.07 34.40
C LYS A 245 20.31 16.56 32.96
N ASP A 246 21.35 17.37 32.69
CA ASP A 246 21.66 17.85 31.34
C ASP A 246 22.06 16.69 30.41
N ALA A 247 22.87 15.75 30.90
CA ALA A 247 23.20 14.54 30.15
C ALA A 247 21.95 13.70 29.82
N ALA A 248 21.06 13.50 30.78
CA ALA A 248 19.80 12.79 30.57
C ALA A 248 18.87 13.52 29.59
N PHE A 249 18.75 14.85 29.70
CA PHE A 249 18.01 15.67 28.74
C PHE A 249 18.56 15.51 27.32
N MET A 250 19.88 15.58 27.15
CA MET A 250 20.54 15.45 25.85
C MET A 250 20.38 14.06 25.25
N GLN A 251 20.38 13.02 26.08
CA GLN A 251 20.09 11.65 25.64
C GLN A 251 18.65 11.53 25.14
N GLU A 252 17.67 11.98 25.90
CA GLU A 252 16.26 11.89 25.51
C GLU A 252 15.95 12.77 24.28
N ALA A 253 16.59 13.94 24.16
CA ALA A 253 16.50 14.78 22.97
C ALA A 253 17.02 14.04 21.73
N ARG A 254 18.10 13.26 21.86
CA ARG A 254 18.65 12.41 20.81
C ARG A 254 17.70 11.26 20.46
N GLU A 255 17.11 10.60 21.45
CA GLU A 255 16.12 9.54 21.24
C GLU A 255 14.88 10.06 20.51
N LYS A 256 14.37 11.24 20.88
CA LYS A 256 13.28 11.92 20.17
C LYS A 256 13.66 12.25 18.72
N TRP A 257 14.88 12.72 18.49
CA TRP A 257 15.39 12.98 17.15
C TRP A 257 15.47 11.68 16.32
N ASN A 258 15.98 10.60 16.90
CA ASN A 258 16.00 9.27 16.28
C ASN A 258 14.59 8.77 15.94
N LYS A 259 13.60 8.93 16.84
CA LYS A 259 12.20 8.58 16.57
C LYS A 259 11.64 9.32 15.35
N ARG A 260 11.96 10.62 15.21
CA ARG A 260 11.57 11.42 14.05
C ARG A 260 12.25 10.95 12.78
N MET A 261 13.56 10.68 12.83
CA MET A 261 14.31 10.17 11.68
C MET A 261 13.76 8.82 11.21
N ASN A 262 13.55 7.88 12.15
CA ASN A 262 12.99 6.56 11.86
C ASN A 262 11.60 6.65 11.22
N LEU A 263 10.73 7.53 11.73
CA LEU A 263 9.42 7.78 11.12
C LEU A 263 9.53 8.32 9.68
N ASP A 264 10.43 9.26 9.43
CA ASP A 264 10.63 9.80 8.08
C ASP A 264 11.09 8.72 7.09
N VAL A 265 12.02 7.86 7.51
CA VAL A 265 12.48 6.72 6.70
C VAL A 265 11.33 5.73 6.44
N SER A 266 10.56 5.36 7.48
CA SER A 266 9.38 4.50 7.33
C SER A 266 8.35 5.08 6.35
N LEU A 267 8.05 6.38 6.45
CA LEU A 267 7.15 7.06 5.52
C LEU A 267 7.71 7.12 4.10
N SER A 268 9.03 7.26 3.94
CA SER A 268 9.67 7.17 2.62
C SER A 268 9.56 5.78 2.00
N MET A 269 9.65 4.72 2.80
CA MET A 269 9.42 3.34 2.33
C MET A 269 7.97 3.16 1.88
N MET A 270 7.02 3.69 2.67
CA MET A 270 5.59 3.70 2.32
C MET A 270 5.31 4.49 1.04
N ASP A 271 5.97 5.62 0.81
CA ASP A 271 5.84 6.40 -0.43
C ASP A 271 6.29 5.58 -1.65
N GLY A 272 7.44 4.90 -1.52
CA GLY A 272 7.95 4.00 -2.53
C GLY A 272 6.95 2.90 -2.90
N ARG A 273 6.30 2.30 -1.88
CA ARG A 273 5.24 1.30 -2.08
C ARG A 273 3.99 1.90 -2.71
N ASN A 274 3.53 3.06 -2.23
CA ASN A 274 2.36 3.75 -2.78
C ASN A 274 2.56 4.13 -4.26
N SER A 275 3.77 4.53 -4.63
CA SER A 275 4.18 4.75 -6.02
C SER A 275 4.12 3.47 -6.86
N LYS A 276 4.50 2.30 -6.30
CA LYS A 276 4.35 1.01 -6.98
C LYS A 276 2.88 0.61 -7.13
N ILE A 277 2.04 0.86 -6.13
CA ILE A 277 0.60 0.64 -6.22
C ILE A 277 -0.01 1.53 -7.32
N LYS A 278 0.36 2.82 -7.37
CA LYS A 278 -0.07 3.75 -8.43
C LYS A 278 0.30 3.24 -9.83
N SER A 279 1.55 2.80 -10.02
CA SER A 279 2.01 2.19 -11.28
C SER A 279 1.24 0.90 -11.57
N PHE A 280 0.99 0.05 -10.58
CA PHE A 280 0.19 -1.16 -10.77
C PHE A 280 -1.21 -0.81 -11.28
N LEU A 281 -1.92 0.12 -10.64
CA LEU A 281 -3.26 0.53 -11.04
C LEU A 281 -3.28 1.09 -12.46
N LYS A 282 -2.29 1.90 -12.82
CA LYS A 282 -2.13 2.47 -14.17
C LYS A 282 -1.85 1.39 -15.22
N ASP A 283 -0.92 0.48 -14.96
CA ASP A 283 -0.42 -0.46 -15.97
C ASP A 283 -1.26 -1.74 -16.06
N LYS A 284 -1.95 -2.11 -14.97
CA LYS A 284 -2.71 -3.36 -14.85
C LYS A 284 -4.21 -3.17 -14.98
N GLY A 285 -4.73 -1.95 -14.87
CA GLY A 285 -6.13 -1.63 -15.20
C GLY A 285 -6.50 -2.12 -16.60
N GLY A 286 -5.79 -1.66 -17.64
CA GLY A 286 -5.98 -2.15 -19.00
C GLY A 286 -5.77 -3.65 -19.19
N SER A 287 -4.95 -4.31 -18.35
CA SER A 287 -4.78 -5.76 -18.38
C SER A 287 -6.07 -6.49 -17.97
N LEU A 288 -6.73 -6.05 -16.89
CA LEU A 288 -8.05 -6.57 -16.51
C LEU A 288 -9.05 -6.32 -17.63
N LEU A 289 -9.17 -5.09 -18.12
CA LEU A 289 -10.13 -4.77 -19.18
C LEU A 289 -9.91 -5.66 -20.40
N ARG A 290 -8.66 -5.92 -20.79
CA ARG A 290 -8.35 -6.83 -21.89
C ARG A 290 -8.74 -8.27 -21.61
N ILE A 291 -8.49 -8.80 -20.40
CA ILE A 291 -8.96 -10.13 -19.97
C ILE A 291 -10.50 -10.21 -20.11
N LEU A 292 -11.22 -9.17 -19.67
CA LEU A 292 -12.69 -9.15 -19.73
C LEU A 292 -13.20 -9.12 -21.17
N LEU A 293 -12.62 -8.30 -22.04
CA LEU A 293 -13.02 -8.22 -23.45
C LEU A 293 -12.72 -9.51 -24.21
N ASP A 294 -11.58 -10.16 -23.91
CA ASP A 294 -11.21 -11.43 -24.53
C ASP A 294 -12.18 -12.57 -24.12
N ASN A 295 -12.62 -12.62 -22.85
CA ASN A 295 -13.47 -13.71 -22.35
C ASN A 295 -14.99 -13.44 -22.45
N TYR A 296 -15.41 -12.18 -22.54
CA TYR A 296 -16.82 -11.76 -22.54
C TYR A 296 -17.15 -10.82 -23.71
N PRO A 297 -16.82 -11.17 -24.96
CA PRO A 297 -17.09 -10.31 -26.11
C PRO A 297 -18.59 -10.07 -26.24
N GLY A 298 -18.99 -8.80 -26.37
CA GLY A 298 -20.40 -8.40 -26.52
C GLY A 298 -21.24 -8.49 -25.24
N LYS A 299 -20.68 -8.90 -24.09
CA LYS A 299 -21.43 -9.14 -22.84
C LYS A 299 -21.16 -8.05 -21.81
N ALA A 300 -21.79 -6.89 -21.99
CA ALA A 300 -21.58 -5.71 -21.12
C ALA A 300 -21.82 -6.02 -19.62
N THR A 301 -22.87 -6.78 -19.31
CA THR A 301 -23.20 -7.16 -17.92
C THR A 301 -22.08 -7.92 -17.22
N GLU A 302 -21.39 -8.83 -17.91
CA GLU A 302 -20.26 -9.56 -17.31
C GLU A 302 -19.03 -8.65 -17.14
N VAL A 303 -18.74 -7.77 -18.11
CA VAL A 303 -17.64 -6.81 -18.01
C VAL A 303 -17.85 -5.91 -16.78
N PHE A 304 -19.02 -5.28 -16.65
CA PHE A 304 -19.32 -4.40 -15.51
C PHE A 304 -19.34 -5.14 -14.17
N LYS A 305 -19.80 -6.40 -14.13
CA LYS A 305 -19.75 -7.24 -12.93
C LYS A 305 -18.32 -7.39 -12.41
N TYR A 306 -17.34 -7.67 -13.27
CA TYR A 306 -15.96 -7.84 -12.82
C TYR A 306 -15.24 -6.51 -12.58
N LEU A 307 -15.61 -5.42 -13.27
CA LEU A 307 -15.15 -4.08 -12.89
C LEU A 307 -15.66 -3.69 -11.49
N LYS A 308 -16.92 -3.99 -11.18
CA LYS A 308 -17.45 -3.81 -9.82
C LYS A 308 -16.68 -4.65 -8.80
N LEU A 309 -16.37 -5.91 -9.12
CA LEU A 309 -15.54 -6.76 -8.27
C LEU A 309 -14.13 -6.18 -8.07
N ALA A 310 -13.58 -5.49 -9.07
CA ALA A 310 -12.30 -4.79 -8.99
C ALA A 310 -12.36 -3.47 -8.20
N GLY A 311 -13.52 -3.11 -7.64
CA GLY A 311 -13.71 -1.90 -6.85
C GLY A 311 -13.95 -0.65 -7.67
N TYR A 312 -14.41 -0.76 -8.93
CA TYR A 312 -14.91 0.40 -9.68
C TYR A 312 -16.37 0.67 -9.32
N GLU A 313 -16.67 1.92 -8.99
CA GLU A 313 -18.05 2.38 -8.84
C GLU A 313 -18.70 2.59 -10.20
N GLU A 314 -20.03 2.55 -10.26
CA GLU A 314 -20.78 2.67 -11.53
C GLU A 314 -20.42 3.96 -12.28
N GLY A 315 -20.24 5.09 -11.57
CA GLY A 315 -19.81 6.35 -12.15
C GLY A 315 -18.38 6.32 -12.73
N GLU A 316 -17.49 5.50 -12.16
CA GLU A 316 -16.09 5.42 -12.58
C GLU A 316 -15.87 4.44 -13.75
N MET A 317 -16.76 3.46 -13.93
CA MET A 317 -16.53 2.35 -14.87
C MET A 317 -16.35 2.81 -16.31
N MET A 318 -17.20 3.72 -16.79
CA MET A 318 -17.12 4.19 -18.18
C MET A 318 -15.95 5.15 -18.39
N GLU A 319 -15.62 6.00 -17.42
CA GLU A 319 -14.40 6.81 -17.44
C GLU A 319 -13.15 5.94 -17.52
N PHE A 320 -13.12 4.87 -16.73
CA PHE A 320 -12.07 3.86 -16.77
C PHE A 320 -11.97 3.22 -18.17
N ILE A 321 -13.08 2.72 -18.72
CA ILE A 321 -13.09 2.08 -20.05
C ILE A 321 -12.61 3.06 -21.14
N ASP A 322 -13.09 4.29 -21.10
CA ASP A 322 -12.75 5.34 -22.06
C ASP A 322 -11.26 5.70 -21.98
N ARG A 323 -10.71 5.85 -20.77
CA ARG A 323 -9.29 6.11 -20.55
C ARG A 323 -8.38 4.97 -21.04
N GLU A 324 -8.74 3.72 -20.77
CA GLU A 324 -7.87 2.58 -21.06
C GLU A 324 -7.92 2.12 -22.52
N MET A 325 -9.09 2.18 -23.17
CA MET A 325 -9.30 1.61 -24.52
C MET A 325 -10.09 2.51 -25.47
N GLY A 326 -10.82 3.51 -24.95
CA GLY A 326 -11.71 4.35 -25.75
C GLY A 326 -12.85 3.58 -26.43
N LYS A 327 -13.62 4.27 -27.28
CA LYS A 327 -14.63 3.63 -28.14
C LYS A 327 -13.98 3.06 -29.39
N ASN A 328 -14.04 1.75 -29.54
CA ASN A 328 -13.55 1.02 -30.72
C ASN A 328 -14.41 -0.25 -30.94
N LYS A 329 -14.07 -1.07 -31.93
CA LYS A 329 -14.80 -2.30 -32.27
C LYS A 329 -14.92 -3.31 -31.12
N ASP A 330 -13.92 -3.38 -30.24
CA ASP A 330 -13.88 -4.31 -29.12
C ASP A 330 -14.66 -3.76 -27.91
N THR A 331 -14.94 -2.45 -27.84
CA THR A 331 -15.60 -1.79 -26.70
C THR A 331 -16.97 -1.18 -27.04
N GLU A 332 -17.36 -1.13 -28.32
CA GLU A 332 -18.57 -0.45 -28.76
C GLU A 332 -19.84 -0.90 -28.02
N PHE A 333 -19.98 -2.21 -27.78
CA PHE A 333 -21.11 -2.77 -27.05
C PHE A 333 -21.23 -2.23 -25.61
N LEU A 334 -20.11 -1.79 -24.99
CA LEU A 334 -20.11 -1.16 -23.67
C LEU A 334 -20.71 0.25 -23.74
N TYR A 335 -20.41 1.01 -24.80
CA TYR A 335 -21.01 2.34 -25.02
C TYR A 335 -22.49 2.26 -25.41
N GLN A 336 -22.91 1.16 -26.02
CA GLN A 336 -24.32 0.91 -26.34
C GLN A 336 -25.14 0.46 -25.13
N SER A 337 -24.51 0.10 -24.00
CA SER A 337 -25.19 -0.26 -22.76
C SER A 337 -25.93 0.93 -22.12
N SER A 338 -26.80 0.68 -21.13
CA SER A 338 -27.46 1.75 -20.37
C SER A 338 -26.45 2.73 -19.76
N LEU A 339 -25.40 2.20 -19.13
CA LEU A 339 -24.36 2.98 -18.50
C LEU A 339 -23.53 3.77 -19.53
N GLY A 340 -23.18 3.13 -20.65
CA GLY A 340 -22.44 3.78 -21.73
C GLY A 340 -23.21 4.94 -22.39
N ARG A 341 -24.52 4.78 -22.59
CA ARG A 341 -25.38 5.84 -23.12
C ARG A 341 -25.51 7.02 -22.15
N LYS A 342 -25.56 6.76 -20.83
CA LYS A 342 -25.56 7.80 -19.80
C LYS A 342 -24.26 8.61 -19.86
N PHE A 343 -23.11 7.93 -19.83
CA PHE A 343 -21.79 8.54 -19.94
C PHE A 343 -21.62 9.43 -21.19
N LEU A 344 -22.10 8.98 -22.35
CA LEU A 344 -22.02 9.76 -23.58
C LEU A 344 -22.92 11.01 -23.60
N LYS A 345 -24.00 11.04 -22.81
CA LYS A 345 -24.83 12.25 -22.65
C LYS A 345 -24.11 13.27 -21.78
N GLU A 346 -23.58 12.82 -20.64
CA GLU A 346 -22.86 13.66 -19.68
C GLU A 346 -21.59 14.29 -20.28
N LYS A 347 -20.93 13.63 -21.24
CA LYS A 347 -19.76 14.19 -21.94
C LYS A 347 -20.08 15.26 -23.01
N LYS A 348 -21.33 15.37 -23.44
CA LYS A 348 -21.75 16.33 -24.50
C LYS A 348 -22.26 17.65 -23.93
N GLU A 349 -22.56 17.67 -22.64
CA GLU A 349 -22.84 18.86 -21.82
C GLU A 349 -21.52 19.45 -21.33
#